data_AF-R5A856-F1
#
_entry.id   AF-R5A856-F1
#
_cell.length_a   1.000
_cell.length_b   1.000
_cell.length_c   1.000
_cell.angle_alpha   90.00
_cell.angle_beta   90.00
_cell.angle_gamma   90.00
#
_symmetry.space_group_name_H-M   'P 1'
#
loop_
_entity.id
_entity.type
_entity.pdbx_description
1 polymer ?
#
loop_
_entity_poly.entity_id
_entity_poly.type
_entity_poly.pdbx_seq_one_letter_code
_entity_poly.pdbx_strand_id
1 'polypeptide(L)'
;MRSLLSADLYRLVRSKSLYMGTLCLVLMEVWLMKNSTGGDRAVQGMEYQNFFSFTMFLPFAAAAFCGLFIGADFSYKTIRNKLICGHTKGQIYLSHALVTVLATVCFCAAPMGAGALYGMIDGRMFTLSNEALLGYILCSLASSIAAGALAVLVAALFPNRSVGILVSLLAAFVLFCGSQIINNSLSQPETVPQFTQQTLGDNVTIYAADPNLPEVPNPDYPTGIKRAALELLWDFLPACQATQLSTVTVESFGPLLLFSVLFFALVTFIGVALFCQKDIK
;
A
#
# COMPACT_ATOMS: atom_id res chain seq x y z
N MET A 1 -20.01 21.73 8.09
CA MET A 1 -19.23 20.72 7.35
C MET A 1 -19.42 20.79 5.83
N ARG A 2 -20.64 20.90 5.28
CA ARG A 2 -20.87 20.89 3.81
C ARG A 2 -20.06 21.95 3.05
N SER A 3 -20.00 23.19 3.55
CA SER A 3 -19.23 24.29 2.95
C SER A 3 -17.71 24.07 2.97
N LEU A 4 -17.19 23.51 4.07
CA LEU A 4 -15.77 23.18 4.23
C LEU A 4 -15.35 22.08 3.25
N LEU A 5 -16.15 21.01 3.19
CA LEU A 5 -15.90 19.88 2.31
C LEU A 5 -15.97 20.32 0.84
N SER A 6 -16.97 21.13 0.43
CA SER A 6 -17.04 21.63 -0.94
C SER A 6 -15.82 22.47 -1.33
N ALA A 7 -15.28 23.26 -0.40
CA ALA A 7 -14.08 24.06 -0.65
C ALA A 7 -12.82 23.18 -0.79
N ASP A 8 -12.64 22.18 0.08
CA ASP A 8 -11.51 21.28 -0.02
C ASP A 8 -11.60 20.35 -1.25
N LEU A 9 -12.81 19.94 -1.66
CA LEU A 9 -13.04 19.21 -2.91
C LEU A 9 -12.75 20.05 -4.13
N TYR A 10 -13.17 21.31 -4.14
CA TYR A 10 -12.84 22.25 -5.20
C TYR A 10 -11.33 22.43 -5.36
N ARG A 11 -10.61 22.48 -4.23
CA ARG A 11 -9.14 22.50 -4.22
C ARG A 11 -8.54 21.19 -4.71
N LEU A 12 -9.11 20.04 -4.34
CA LEU A 12 -8.66 18.71 -4.77
C LEU A 12 -8.67 18.58 -6.30
N VAL A 13 -9.79 18.93 -6.94
CA VAL A 13 -9.97 18.83 -8.41
C VAL A 13 -9.04 19.79 -9.16
N ARG A 14 -8.47 20.80 -8.51
CA ARG A 14 -7.49 21.72 -9.12
C ARG A 14 -6.06 21.46 -8.65
N SER A 15 -5.85 20.43 -7.84
CA SER A 15 -4.54 20.17 -7.25
C SER A 15 -3.62 19.51 -8.26
N LYS A 16 -2.52 20.18 -8.59
CA LYS A 16 -1.44 19.60 -9.41
C LYS A 16 -0.86 18.32 -8.78
N SER A 17 -0.88 18.20 -7.45
CA SER A 17 -0.37 17.00 -6.77
C SER A 17 -1.22 15.76 -7.05
N LEU A 18 -2.54 15.92 -7.19
CA LEU A 18 -3.43 14.81 -7.54
C LEU A 18 -3.10 14.34 -8.96
N TYR A 19 -3.15 15.24 -9.94
CA TYR A 19 -2.88 14.88 -11.33
C TYR A 19 -1.48 14.32 -11.56
N MET A 20 -0.45 14.92 -10.95
CA MET A 20 0.92 14.45 -11.08
C MET A 20 1.11 13.08 -10.42
N GLY A 21 0.54 12.87 -9.23
CA GLY A 21 0.58 11.58 -8.53
C GLY A 21 -0.11 10.48 -9.34
N THR A 22 -1.32 10.75 -9.84
CA THR A 22 -2.08 9.81 -10.67
C THR A 22 -1.36 9.50 -11.98
N LEU A 23 -0.83 10.51 -12.68
CA LEU A 23 -0.08 10.33 -13.92
C LEU A 23 1.18 9.48 -13.68
N CYS A 24 1.91 9.74 -12.59
CA CYS A 24 3.10 8.99 -12.24
C CYS A 24 2.78 7.50 -11.99
N LEU A 25 1.72 7.20 -11.24
CA LEU A 25 1.28 5.83 -11.00
C LEU A 25 0.81 5.13 -12.29
N VAL A 26 0.10 5.84 -13.18
CA VAL A 26 -0.31 5.29 -14.48
C VAL A 26 0.89 4.93 -15.34
N LEU A 27 1.87 5.84 -15.47
CA LEU A 27 3.09 5.60 -16.25
C LEU A 27 3.90 4.45 -15.66
N MET A 28 3.95 4.38 -14.33
CA MET A 28 4.62 3.31 -13.61
C MET A 28 3.97 1.95 -13.87
N GLU A 29 2.63 1.87 -13.80
CA GLU A 29 1.90 0.63 -14.04
C GLU A 29 2.13 0.11 -15.46
N VAL A 30 2.01 0.97 -16.48
CA VAL A 30 2.31 0.59 -17.87
C VAL A 30 3.77 0.14 -18.02
N TRP A 31 4.70 0.80 -17.33
CA TRP A 31 6.10 0.40 -17.35
C TRP A 31 6.32 -0.97 -16.67
N LEU A 32 5.68 -1.25 -15.53
CA LEU A 32 5.77 -2.54 -14.84
C LEU A 32 5.19 -3.68 -15.68
N MET A 33 4.02 -3.47 -16.30
CA MET A 33 3.41 -4.46 -17.19
C MET A 33 4.22 -4.71 -18.46
N LYS A 34 4.88 -3.68 -19.00
CA LYS A 34 5.78 -3.80 -20.17
C LYS A 34 7.03 -4.62 -19.84
N ASN A 35 7.61 -4.39 -18.66
CA ASN A 35 8.82 -5.08 -18.20
C ASN A 35 8.55 -6.39 -17.47
N SER A 36 7.28 -6.85 -17.42
CA SER A 36 6.97 -8.17 -16.90
C SER A 36 7.64 -9.24 -17.76
N THR A 37 8.61 -9.94 -17.18
CA THR A 37 9.36 -11.06 -17.78
C THR A 37 8.72 -12.42 -17.51
N GLY A 38 7.47 -12.45 -17.02
CA GLY A 38 6.77 -13.67 -16.63
C GLY A 38 6.26 -14.47 -17.83
N GLY A 39 7.03 -15.49 -18.25
CA GLY A 39 6.56 -16.64 -19.03
C GLY A 39 5.88 -16.35 -20.37
N ASP A 40 5.36 -17.40 -21.01
CA ASP A 40 4.60 -17.24 -22.25
C ASP A 40 3.37 -16.37 -21.98
N ARG A 41 3.30 -15.22 -22.67
CA ARG A 41 2.28 -14.17 -22.50
C ARG A 41 0.84 -14.67 -22.61
N ALA A 42 0.65 -15.83 -23.24
CA ALA A 42 -0.63 -16.48 -23.48
C ALA A 42 -1.06 -17.46 -22.37
N VAL A 43 -0.13 -17.93 -21.53
CA VAL A 43 -0.39 -19.01 -20.55
C VAL A 43 -0.60 -18.47 -19.13
N GLN A 44 0.08 -17.40 -18.76
CA GLN A 44 -0.09 -16.76 -17.45
C GLN A 44 -1.00 -15.53 -17.60
N GLY A 45 -2.14 -15.51 -16.91
CA GLY A 45 -3.10 -14.39 -16.97
C GLY A 45 -2.50 -13.03 -16.61
N MET A 46 -3.19 -11.97 -17.01
CA MET A 46 -2.76 -10.57 -16.84
C MET A 46 -2.37 -10.25 -15.38
N GLU A 47 -3.04 -10.86 -14.41
CA GLU A 47 -2.78 -10.73 -12.97
C GLU A 47 -1.36 -11.11 -12.56
N TYR A 48 -0.80 -12.18 -13.13
CA TYR A 48 0.55 -12.68 -12.83
C TYR A 48 1.63 -11.90 -13.57
N GLN A 49 1.21 -11.04 -14.52
CA GLN A 49 2.11 -10.19 -15.29
C GLN A 49 2.18 -8.76 -14.75
N ASN A 50 2.25 -8.64 -13.42
CA ASN A 50 2.41 -7.38 -12.67
C ASN A 50 1.24 -6.38 -12.72
N PHE A 51 0.03 -6.79 -13.11
CA PHE A 51 -1.13 -5.88 -13.16
C PHE A 51 -1.51 -5.27 -11.80
N PHE A 52 -1.28 -5.98 -10.70
CA PHE A 52 -1.53 -5.46 -9.36
C PHE A 52 -0.28 -4.83 -8.72
N SER A 53 0.84 -4.75 -9.41
CA SER A 53 2.10 -4.30 -8.83
C SER A 53 2.12 -2.81 -8.48
N PHE A 54 1.29 -1.97 -9.11
CA PHE A 54 1.12 -0.57 -8.67
C PHE A 54 0.65 -0.44 -7.21
N THR A 55 -0.01 -1.46 -6.64
CA THR A 55 -0.55 -1.40 -5.28
C THR A 55 0.55 -1.17 -4.23
N MET A 56 1.76 -1.69 -4.45
CA MET A 56 2.94 -1.43 -3.61
C MET A 56 3.29 0.07 -3.52
N PHE A 57 2.97 0.86 -4.55
CA PHE A 57 3.32 2.27 -4.64
C PHE A 57 2.22 3.21 -4.14
N LEU A 58 1.01 2.69 -3.89
CA LEU A 58 -0.11 3.49 -3.37
C LEU A 58 0.19 4.17 -2.03
N PRO A 59 0.85 3.52 -1.03
CA PRO A 59 1.20 4.19 0.22
C PRO A 59 2.14 5.40 0.02
N PHE A 60 3.06 5.33 -0.95
CA PHE A 60 3.97 6.43 -1.26
C PHE A 60 3.24 7.61 -1.93
N ALA A 61 2.37 7.31 -2.89
CA ALA A 61 1.56 8.34 -3.54
C ALA A 61 0.62 9.03 -2.54
N ALA A 62 -0.01 8.27 -1.65
CA ALA A 62 -0.83 8.79 -0.56
C ALA A 62 0.00 9.68 0.39
N ALA A 63 1.17 9.22 0.82
CA ALA A 63 2.08 9.98 1.69
C ALA A 63 2.52 11.31 1.08
N ALA A 64 2.90 11.31 -0.20
CA ALA A 64 3.31 12.51 -0.93
C ALA A 64 2.12 13.48 -1.13
N PHE A 65 0.95 12.95 -1.50
CA PHE A 65 -0.26 13.74 -1.68
C PHE A 65 -0.69 14.42 -0.39
N CYS A 66 -0.80 13.67 0.72
CA CYS A 66 -1.19 14.20 2.02
C CYS A 66 -0.19 15.26 2.51
N GLY A 67 1.12 14.99 2.40
CA GLY A 67 2.16 15.96 2.77
C GLY A 67 2.06 17.26 1.97
N LEU A 68 1.81 17.19 0.66
CA LEU A 68 1.69 18.38 -0.19
C LEU A 68 0.37 19.13 0.01
N PHE A 69 -0.75 18.40 0.09
CA PHE A 69 -2.10 18.98 0.13
C PHE A 69 -2.47 19.48 1.52
N ILE A 70 -2.17 18.72 2.57
CA ILE A 70 -2.44 19.10 3.97
C ILE A 70 -1.34 20.05 4.45
N GLY A 71 -0.08 19.80 4.09
CA GLY A 71 1.03 20.70 4.46
C GLY A 71 0.88 22.11 3.86
N ALA A 72 0.19 22.27 2.74
CA ALA A 72 -0.17 23.59 2.20
C ALA A 72 -1.08 24.37 3.18
N ASP A 73 -2.02 23.69 3.84
CA ASP A 73 -2.95 24.34 4.76
C ASP A 73 -2.25 24.87 6.03
N PHE A 74 -1.25 24.14 6.52
CA PHE A 74 -0.39 24.64 7.59
C PHE A 74 0.49 25.80 7.14
N SER A 75 1.12 25.69 5.96
CA SER A 75 2.05 26.71 5.43
C SER A 75 1.38 28.06 5.17
N TYR A 76 0.14 28.05 4.67
CA TYR A 76 -0.59 29.27 4.32
C TYR A 76 -1.47 29.80 5.48
N LYS A 77 -1.35 29.23 6.69
CA LYS A 77 -2.18 29.56 7.86
C LYS A 77 -3.70 29.44 7.61
N THR A 78 -4.12 28.66 6.61
CA THR A 78 -5.53 28.50 6.25
C THR A 78 -6.30 27.73 7.32
N ILE A 79 -5.62 26.89 8.11
CA ILE A 79 -6.23 26.21 9.27
C ILE A 79 -6.76 27.22 10.29
N ARG A 80 -6.01 28.28 10.58
CA ARG A 80 -6.46 29.34 11.48
C ARG A 80 -7.66 30.09 10.91
N ASN A 81 -7.67 30.34 9.60
CA ASN A 81 -8.83 30.95 8.94
C ASN A 81 -10.08 30.05 9.03
N LYS A 82 -9.93 28.74 8.81
CA LYS A 82 -11.01 27.74 8.96
C LYS A 82 -11.57 27.73 10.39
N LEU A 83 -10.72 27.86 11.41
CA LEU A 83 -11.14 27.98 12.82
C LEU A 83 -11.87 29.30 13.11
N ILE A 84 -11.37 30.42 12.60
CA ILE A 84 -12.01 31.74 12.77
C ILE A 84 -13.40 31.77 12.13
N CYS A 85 -13.58 31.10 11.00
CA CYS A 85 -14.89 30.93 10.36
C CYS A 85 -15.86 30.01 11.14
N GLY A 86 -15.47 29.49 12.31
CA GLY A 86 -16.33 28.70 13.19
C GLY A 86 -16.28 27.18 12.96
N HIS A 87 -15.35 26.67 12.16
CA HIS A 87 -15.17 25.21 12.03
C HIS A 87 -14.37 24.64 13.20
N THR A 88 -14.74 23.44 13.66
CA THR A 88 -14.00 22.76 14.72
C THR A 88 -12.77 22.04 14.17
N LYS A 89 -11.76 21.79 15.03
CA LYS A 89 -10.56 21.04 14.64
C LYS A 89 -10.91 19.64 14.08
N GLY A 90 -11.85 18.94 14.72
CA GLY A 90 -12.35 17.65 14.23
C GLY A 90 -13.02 17.73 12.85
N GLN A 91 -13.77 18.80 12.57
CA GLN A 91 -14.35 19.03 11.25
C GLN A 91 -13.28 19.23 10.16
N ILE A 92 -12.20 19.93 10.48
CA ILE A 92 -11.07 20.15 9.57
C ILE A 92 -10.35 18.82 9.28
N TYR A 93 -10.07 18.03 10.32
CA TYR A 93 -9.43 16.73 10.16
C TYR A 93 -10.28 15.76 9.31
N LEU A 94 -11.57 15.64 9.62
CA LEU A 94 -12.48 14.78 8.85
C LEU A 94 -12.61 15.24 7.39
N SER A 95 -12.58 16.55 7.12
CA SER A 95 -12.53 17.07 5.75
C SER A 95 -11.27 16.58 5.02
N HIS A 96 -10.10 16.64 5.66
CA HIS A 96 -8.85 16.12 5.09
C HIS A 96 -8.87 14.61 4.89
N ALA A 97 -9.44 13.85 5.82
CA ALA A 97 -9.61 12.41 5.68
C ALA A 97 -10.49 12.08 4.46
N LEU A 98 -11.67 12.70 4.32
CA LEU A 98 -12.58 12.47 3.19
C LEU A 98 -11.98 12.85 1.84
N VAL A 99 -11.26 13.98 1.78
CA VAL A 99 -10.58 14.41 0.55
C VAL A 99 -9.46 13.43 0.17
N THR A 100 -8.76 12.89 1.16
CA THR A 100 -7.73 11.88 0.93
C THR A 100 -8.33 10.57 0.44
N VAL A 101 -9.48 10.13 0.99
CA VAL A 101 -10.21 8.95 0.49
C VAL A 101 -10.50 9.08 -1.00
N LEU A 102 -10.97 10.24 -1.45
CA LEU A 102 -11.24 10.46 -2.88
C LEU A 102 -9.94 10.47 -3.71
N ALA A 103 -8.87 11.06 -3.19
CA ALA A 103 -7.57 11.06 -3.86
C ALA A 103 -7.02 9.63 -4.02
N THR A 104 -7.10 8.80 -2.97
CA THR A 104 -6.61 7.40 -3.00
C THR A 104 -7.46 6.53 -3.92
N VAL A 105 -8.78 6.76 -3.99
CA VAL A 105 -9.65 6.13 -4.99
C VAL A 105 -9.19 6.47 -6.41
N CYS A 106 -8.86 7.73 -6.69
CA CYS A 106 -8.30 8.12 -7.98
C CYS A 106 -6.93 7.47 -8.25
N PHE A 107 -6.06 7.40 -7.24
CA PHE A 107 -4.75 6.74 -7.34
C PHE A 107 -4.84 5.23 -7.58
N CYS A 108 -5.94 4.59 -7.19
CA CYS A 108 -6.17 3.18 -7.47
C CYS A 108 -6.86 2.97 -8.82
N ALA A 109 -7.96 3.70 -9.08
CA ALA A 109 -8.80 3.48 -10.26
C ALA A 109 -8.11 3.84 -11.58
N ALA A 110 -7.30 4.89 -11.61
CA ALA A 110 -6.67 5.33 -12.86
C ALA A 110 -5.55 4.39 -13.35
N PRO A 111 -4.59 3.93 -12.50
CA PRO A 111 -3.63 2.91 -12.89
C PRO A 111 -4.29 1.58 -13.26
N MET A 112 -5.32 1.13 -12.51
CA MET A 112 -6.08 -0.08 -12.86
C MET A 112 -6.71 0.03 -14.25
N GLY A 113 -7.37 1.14 -14.54
CA GLY A 113 -7.97 1.37 -15.86
C GLY A 113 -6.93 1.42 -16.98
N ALA A 114 -5.79 2.10 -16.75
CA ALA A 114 -4.72 2.19 -17.72
C ALA A 114 -4.02 0.84 -17.97
N GLY A 115 -3.75 0.08 -16.91
CA GLY A 115 -3.19 -1.27 -16.99
C GLY A 115 -4.12 -2.22 -17.72
N ALA A 116 -5.44 -2.12 -17.50
CA ALA A 116 -6.42 -2.98 -18.14
C ALA A 116 -6.50 -2.69 -19.64
N LEU A 117 -6.52 -1.41 -20.03
CA LEU A 117 -6.46 -1.00 -21.42
C LEU A 117 -5.16 -1.45 -22.09
N TYR A 118 -4.02 -1.27 -21.43
CA TYR A 118 -2.72 -1.72 -21.95
C TYR A 118 -2.66 -3.24 -22.12
N GLY A 119 -3.11 -3.99 -21.12
CA GLY A 119 -3.17 -5.45 -21.16
C GLY A 119 -4.07 -5.97 -22.27
N MET A 120 -5.24 -5.34 -22.48
CA MET A 120 -6.15 -5.69 -23.59
C MET A 120 -5.52 -5.40 -24.96
N ILE A 121 -4.80 -4.29 -25.11
CA ILE A 121 -4.08 -3.95 -26.36
C ILE A 121 -2.95 -4.95 -26.63
N ASP A 122 -2.25 -5.41 -25.59
CA ASP A 122 -1.20 -6.44 -25.69
C ASP A 122 -1.77 -7.87 -25.86
N GLY A 123 -3.10 -8.03 -25.92
CA GLY A 123 -3.77 -9.31 -26.10
C GLY A 123 -3.81 -10.19 -24.85
N ARG A 124 -3.51 -9.65 -23.66
CA ARG A 124 -3.56 -10.37 -22.38
C ARG A 124 -4.99 -10.41 -21.86
N MET A 125 -5.38 -11.53 -21.28
CA MET A 125 -6.68 -11.72 -20.62
C MET A 125 -6.47 -12.07 -19.14
N PHE A 126 -7.47 -11.75 -18.32
CA PHE A 126 -7.50 -12.21 -16.93
C PHE A 126 -7.82 -13.71 -16.88
N THR A 127 -7.08 -14.46 -16.06
CA THR A 127 -7.37 -15.89 -15.81
C THR A 127 -8.04 -16.14 -14.46
N LEU A 128 -8.02 -15.16 -13.55
CA LEU A 128 -8.75 -15.17 -12.29
C LEU A 128 -10.27 -15.24 -12.48
N SER A 129 -10.96 -15.85 -11.52
CA SER A 129 -12.41 -15.80 -11.44
C SER A 129 -12.90 -14.37 -11.22
N ASN A 130 -14.10 -14.05 -11.71
CA ASN A 130 -14.71 -12.72 -11.55
C ASN A 130 -14.82 -12.31 -10.08
N GLU A 131 -15.07 -13.27 -9.18
CA GLU A 131 -15.14 -13.05 -7.74
C GLU A 131 -13.77 -12.67 -7.15
N ALA A 132 -12.71 -13.39 -7.53
CA ALA A 132 -11.36 -13.08 -7.08
C ALA A 132 -10.90 -11.71 -7.61
N LEU A 133 -11.18 -11.41 -8.88
CA LEU A 133 -10.85 -10.11 -9.49
C LEU A 133 -11.53 -8.95 -8.74
N LEU A 134 -12.82 -9.10 -8.42
CA LEU A 134 -13.56 -8.12 -7.62
C LEU A 134 -12.95 -7.99 -6.21
N GLY A 135 -12.57 -9.11 -5.60
CA GLY A 135 -11.87 -9.15 -4.31
C GLY A 135 -10.58 -8.34 -4.32
N TYR A 136 -9.72 -8.55 -5.32
CA TYR A 136 -8.48 -7.79 -5.50
C TYR A 136 -8.73 -6.29 -5.70
N ILE A 137 -9.74 -5.91 -6.49
CA ILE A 137 -10.09 -4.50 -6.71
C ILE A 137 -10.52 -3.84 -5.40
N LEU A 138 -11.44 -4.48 -4.66
CA LEU A 138 -11.94 -3.94 -3.40
C LEU A 138 -10.84 -3.86 -2.34
N CYS A 139 -9.99 -4.88 -2.23
CA CYS A 139 -8.87 -4.88 -1.27
C CYS A 139 -7.80 -3.83 -1.64
N SER A 140 -7.54 -3.62 -2.92
CA SER A 140 -6.64 -2.55 -3.38
C SER A 140 -7.18 -1.16 -3.03
N LEU A 141 -8.47 -0.95 -3.21
CA LEU A 141 -9.13 0.30 -2.81
C LEU A 141 -9.08 0.49 -1.28
N ALA A 142 -9.44 -0.55 -0.51
CA ALA A 142 -9.48 -0.49 0.94
C ALA A 142 -8.08 -0.24 1.54
N SER A 143 -7.06 -0.95 1.07
CA SER A 143 -5.67 -0.77 1.50
C SER A 143 -5.13 0.62 1.14
N SER A 144 -5.50 1.15 -0.03
CA SER A 144 -5.15 2.52 -0.44
C SER A 144 -5.74 3.58 0.49
N ILE A 145 -7.01 3.39 0.89
CA ILE A 145 -7.72 4.28 1.80
C ILE A 145 -7.11 4.21 3.21
N ALA A 146 -6.78 3.00 3.68
CA ALA A 146 -6.10 2.79 4.95
C ALA A 146 -4.71 3.46 4.98
N ALA A 147 -3.92 3.32 3.91
CA ALA A 147 -2.65 4.02 3.74
C ALA A 147 -2.83 5.55 3.72
N GLY A 148 -3.87 6.05 3.04
CA GLY A 148 -4.25 7.46 3.03
C GLY A 148 -4.57 8.00 4.42
N ALA A 149 -5.33 7.27 5.23
CA ALA A 149 -5.63 7.69 6.60
C ALA A 149 -4.37 7.81 7.47
N LEU A 150 -3.41 6.90 7.32
CA LEU A 150 -2.13 6.99 8.00
C LEU A 150 -1.32 8.19 7.52
N ALA A 151 -1.30 8.44 6.21
CA ALA A 151 -0.65 9.62 5.65
C ALA A 151 -1.27 10.93 6.15
N VAL A 152 -2.60 10.99 6.30
CA VAL A 152 -3.32 12.14 6.89
C VAL A 152 -2.91 12.35 8.34
N LEU A 153 -2.89 11.28 9.15
CA LEU A 153 -2.47 11.34 10.54
C LEU A 153 -1.05 11.92 10.65
N VAL A 154 -0.10 11.35 9.91
CA VAL A 154 1.30 11.80 9.93
C VAL A 154 1.43 13.24 9.45
N ALA A 155 0.78 13.61 8.35
CA ALA A 155 0.81 14.98 7.85
C ALA A 155 0.18 15.99 8.83
N ALA A 156 -0.86 15.60 9.56
CA ALA A 156 -1.51 16.45 10.55
C ALA A 156 -0.66 16.68 11.82
N LEU A 157 0.26 15.76 12.14
CA LEU A 157 1.16 15.88 13.29
C LEU A 157 2.20 16.98 13.12
N PHE A 158 2.63 17.30 11.90
CA PHE A 158 3.70 18.27 11.66
C PHE A 158 3.18 19.59 11.08
N PRO A 159 3.35 20.74 11.77
CA PRO A 159 2.93 22.04 11.25
C PRO A 159 3.86 22.57 10.13
N ASN A 160 5.10 22.10 10.06
CA ASN A 160 6.01 22.48 8.98
C ASN A 160 5.76 21.61 7.74
N ARG A 161 5.44 22.24 6.61
CA ARG A 161 5.15 21.57 5.34
C ARG A 161 6.25 20.60 4.90
N SER A 162 7.51 21.04 4.93
CA SER A 162 8.63 20.22 4.45
C SER A 162 8.86 19.01 5.35
N VAL A 163 8.73 19.20 6.67
CA VAL A 163 8.86 18.12 7.65
C VAL A 163 7.72 17.12 7.51
N GLY A 164 6.48 17.60 7.34
CA GLY A 164 5.32 16.73 7.15
C GLY A 164 5.45 15.82 5.93
N ILE A 165 5.94 16.35 4.80
CA ILE A 165 6.21 15.56 3.58
C ILE A 165 7.32 14.55 3.82
N LEU A 166 8.44 14.98 4.42
CA LEU A 166 9.58 14.10 4.66
C LEU A 166 9.21 12.95 5.59
N VAL A 167 8.52 13.24 6.69
CA VAL A 167 8.12 12.21 7.67
C VAL A 167 7.03 11.29 7.11
N SER A 168 6.06 11.79 6.33
CA SER A 168 5.06 10.92 5.70
C SER A 168 5.70 9.96 4.70
N LEU A 169 6.65 10.44 3.90
CA LEU A 169 7.36 9.61 2.93
C LEU A 169 8.28 8.58 3.61
N LEU A 170 9.02 9.00 4.65
CA LEU A 170 9.85 8.10 5.45
C LEU A 170 9.01 7.03 6.15
N ALA A 171 7.85 7.38 6.69
CA ALA A 171 6.93 6.41 7.29
C ALA A 171 6.45 5.38 6.27
N ALA A 172 6.06 5.82 5.06
CA ALA A 172 5.69 4.90 3.98
C ALA A 172 6.86 3.98 3.57
N PHE A 173 8.08 4.52 3.50
CA PHE A 173 9.27 3.75 3.18
C PHE A 173 9.61 2.70 4.25
N VAL A 174 9.56 3.07 5.53
CA VAL A 174 9.81 2.15 6.65
C VAL A 174 8.76 1.03 6.66
N LEU A 175 7.48 1.36 6.44
CA LEU A 175 6.42 0.36 6.36
C LEU A 175 6.59 -0.56 5.15
N PHE A 176 7.06 -0.04 4.02
CA PHE A 176 7.38 -0.84 2.85
C PHE A 176 8.54 -1.81 3.12
N CYS A 177 9.66 -1.35 3.67
CA CYS A 177 10.77 -2.23 4.05
C CYS A 177 10.33 -3.27 5.10
N GLY A 178 9.55 -2.86 6.09
CA GLY A 178 8.97 -3.76 7.09
C GLY A 178 8.10 -4.84 6.46
N SER A 179 7.25 -4.46 5.49
CA SER A 179 6.44 -5.41 4.72
C SER A 179 7.31 -6.45 4.01
N GLN A 180 8.38 -6.04 3.33
CA GLN A 180 9.29 -6.97 2.65
C GLN A 180 9.97 -7.93 3.63
N ILE A 181 10.39 -7.45 4.81
CA ILE A 181 11.01 -8.29 5.85
C ILE A 181 9.99 -9.31 6.39
N ILE A 182 8.75 -8.88 6.65
CA ILE A 182 7.67 -9.77 7.10
C ILE A 182 7.37 -10.83 6.04
N ASN A 183 7.21 -10.42 4.78
CA ASN A 183 6.98 -11.32 3.66
C ASN A 183 8.09 -12.38 3.55
N ASN A 184 9.35 -11.96 3.58
CA ASN A 184 10.50 -12.86 3.50
C ASN A 184 10.61 -13.83 4.69
N SER A 185 10.07 -13.45 5.85
CA SER A 185 10.04 -14.31 7.04
C SER A 185 8.89 -15.31 6.97
N LEU A 186 7.72 -14.88 6.48
CA LEU A 186 6.53 -15.73 6.36
C LEU A 186 6.61 -16.69 5.17
N SER A 187 7.37 -16.35 4.14
CA SER A 187 7.59 -17.19 2.96
C SER A 187 8.62 -18.32 3.16
N GLN A 188 9.28 -18.37 4.33
CA GLN A 188 10.20 -19.46 4.65
C GLN A 188 9.46 -20.80 4.71
N PRO A 189 10.00 -21.88 4.12
CA PRO A 189 9.43 -23.21 4.27
C PRO A 189 9.69 -23.76 5.68
N GLU A 190 8.81 -24.63 6.16
CA GLU A 190 8.92 -25.29 7.48
C GLU A 190 10.15 -26.20 7.57
N THR A 191 10.47 -26.86 6.47
CA THR A 191 11.57 -27.80 6.33
C THR A 191 12.47 -27.37 5.18
N VAL A 192 13.76 -27.57 5.34
CA VAL A 192 14.77 -27.33 4.31
C VAL A 192 15.52 -28.63 4.00
N PRO A 193 15.87 -28.86 2.73
CA PRO A 193 16.63 -30.03 2.34
C PRO A 193 18.03 -29.99 2.96
N GLN A 194 18.56 -31.17 3.31
CA GLN A 194 19.94 -31.29 3.78
C GLN A 194 20.91 -31.16 2.60
N PHE A 195 21.87 -30.24 2.72
CA PHE A 195 22.94 -30.12 1.75
C PHE A 195 24.08 -31.05 2.15
N THR A 196 24.37 -32.06 1.31
CA THR A 196 25.54 -32.91 1.48
C THR A 196 26.58 -32.62 0.40
N GLN A 197 27.83 -32.92 0.73
CA GLN A 197 28.94 -32.80 -0.21
C GLN A 197 28.80 -33.91 -1.26
N GLN A 198 28.51 -33.52 -2.50
CA GLN A 198 28.52 -34.41 -3.66
C GLN A 198 29.78 -34.12 -4.48
N THR A 199 30.53 -35.17 -4.80
CA THR A 199 31.74 -35.07 -5.63
C THR A 199 31.34 -35.28 -7.09
N LEU A 200 31.40 -34.22 -7.90
CA LEU A 200 31.13 -34.29 -9.33
C LEU A 200 32.47 -34.40 -10.07
N GLY A 201 32.86 -35.62 -10.44
CA GLY A 201 34.12 -35.90 -11.14
C GLY A 201 35.38 -35.71 -10.29
N ASP A 202 36.55 -35.75 -10.95
CA ASP A 202 37.89 -35.80 -10.34
C ASP A 202 38.34 -34.44 -9.75
N ASN A 203 37.74 -34.06 -8.60
CA ASN A 203 38.09 -32.94 -7.70
C ASN A 203 37.20 -31.69 -7.71
N VAL A 204 35.88 -31.81 -7.97
CA VAL A 204 34.93 -30.71 -7.67
C VAL A 204 33.92 -31.17 -6.63
N THR A 205 34.01 -30.59 -5.43
CA THR A 205 33.07 -30.81 -4.33
C THR A 205 32.02 -29.71 -4.34
N ILE A 206 30.77 -30.08 -4.59
CA ILE A 206 29.62 -29.18 -4.55
C ILE A 206 28.69 -29.59 -3.41
N TYR A 207 28.15 -28.61 -2.69
CA TYR A 207 27.09 -28.84 -1.72
C TYR A 207 25.76 -28.85 -2.48
N ALA A 208 25.15 -30.02 -2.60
CA ALA A 208 23.88 -30.19 -3.29
C ALA A 208 22.85 -30.76 -2.30
N ALA A 209 21.59 -30.38 -2.47
CA ALA A 209 20.48 -30.95 -1.72
C ALA A 209 20.40 -32.45 -2.03
N ASP A 210 20.51 -33.30 -1.02
CA ASP A 210 20.40 -34.76 -1.18
C ASP A 210 18.93 -35.17 -1.13
N PRO A 211 18.34 -35.67 -2.24
CA PRO A 211 16.94 -36.08 -2.26
C PRO A 211 16.64 -37.29 -1.36
N ASN A 212 17.66 -38.01 -0.89
CA ASN A 212 17.51 -39.24 -0.12
C ASN A 212 17.53 -39.01 1.40
N LEU A 213 17.85 -37.79 1.85
CA LEU A 213 17.89 -37.46 3.27
C LEU A 213 16.58 -36.80 3.71
N PRO A 214 16.11 -37.06 4.94
CA PRO A 214 14.92 -36.41 5.46
C PRO A 214 15.18 -34.91 5.63
N GLU A 215 14.20 -34.10 5.25
CA GLU A 215 14.26 -32.65 5.41
C GLU A 215 14.36 -32.27 6.89
N VAL A 216 15.08 -31.20 7.18
CA VAL A 216 15.33 -30.72 8.56
C VAL A 216 14.51 -29.46 8.81
N PRO A 217 13.99 -29.24 10.03
CA PRO A 217 13.31 -27.99 10.37
C PRO A 217 14.17 -26.76 10.04
N ASN A 218 13.58 -25.80 9.35
CA ASN A 218 14.24 -24.56 8.98
C ASN A 218 14.42 -23.66 10.21
N PRO A 219 15.66 -23.29 10.60
CA PRO A 219 15.87 -22.40 11.74
C PRO A 219 15.30 -20.99 11.52
N ASP A 220 15.15 -20.55 10.27
CA ASP A 220 14.63 -19.23 9.92
C ASP A 220 13.10 -19.18 9.83
N TYR A 221 12.43 -20.33 9.92
CA TYR A 221 10.97 -20.41 9.94
C TYR A 221 10.42 -19.87 11.27
N PRO A 222 9.59 -18.81 11.26
CA PRO A 222 8.98 -18.32 12.48
C PRO A 222 7.97 -19.36 13.00
N THR A 223 8.16 -19.84 14.23
CA THR A 223 7.23 -20.78 14.90
C THR A 223 6.41 -20.13 16.02
N GLY A 224 5.20 -20.64 16.25
CA GLY A 224 4.36 -20.29 17.40
C GLY A 224 3.92 -18.83 17.43
N ILE A 225 4.05 -18.16 18.58
CA ILE A 225 3.58 -16.78 18.81
C ILE A 225 4.23 -15.78 17.85
N LYS A 226 5.51 -15.99 17.47
CA LYS A 226 6.22 -15.11 16.54
C LYS A 226 5.55 -15.10 15.18
N ARG A 227 5.14 -16.27 14.68
CA ARG A 227 4.43 -16.39 13.39
C ARG A 227 3.06 -15.71 13.45
N ALA A 228 2.29 -16.00 14.50
CA ALA A 228 0.97 -15.39 14.68
C ALA A 228 1.03 -13.85 14.74
N ALA A 229 2.07 -13.29 15.39
CA ALA A 229 2.28 -11.85 15.41
C ALA A 229 2.66 -11.28 14.04
N LEU A 230 3.48 -11.99 13.27
CA LEU A 230 3.84 -11.60 11.91
C LEU A 230 2.64 -11.68 10.95
N GLU A 231 1.83 -12.72 11.03
CA GLU A 231 0.58 -12.87 10.25
C GLU A 231 -0.42 -11.76 10.58
N LEU A 232 -0.59 -11.43 11.87
CA LEU A 232 -1.43 -10.31 12.27
C LEU A 232 -0.93 -8.98 11.68
N LEU A 233 0.38 -8.72 11.73
CA LEU A 233 0.95 -7.50 11.14
C LEU A 233 0.82 -7.50 9.61
N TRP A 234 1.00 -8.67 8.99
CA TRP A 234 0.87 -8.88 7.56
C TRP A 234 -0.53 -8.54 7.05
N ASP A 235 -1.56 -8.96 7.78
CA ASP A 235 -2.95 -8.68 7.42
C ASP A 235 -3.45 -7.30 7.91
N PHE A 236 -2.84 -6.71 8.94
CA PHE A 236 -3.31 -5.45 9.53
C PHE A 236 -2.68 -4.19 8.89
N LEU A 237 -1.40 -4.24 8.50
CA LEU A 237 -0.70 -3.06 7.99
C LEU A 237 -1.02 -2.80 6.51
N PRO A 238 -1.37 -1.57 6.10
CA PRO A 238 -1.75 -1.28 4.72
C PRO A 238 -0.61 -1.50 3.71
N ALA A 239 0.66 -1.31 4.12
CA ALA A 239 1.81 -1.61 3.27
C ALA A 239 2.02 -3.12 3.05
N CYS A 240 1.67 -3.94 4.06
CA CYS A 240 1.70 -5.39 3.96
C CYS A 240 0.58 -5.89 3.05
N GLN A 241 -0.66 -5.40 3.25
CA GLN A 241 -1.77 -5.69 2.34
C GLN A 241 -1.46 -5.28 0.90
N ALA A 242 -0.88 -4.10 0.69
CA ALA A 242 -0.43 -3.67 -0.64
C ALA A 242 0.59 -4.62 -1.26
N THR A 243 1.47 -5.23 -0.45
CA THR A 243 2.44 -6.21 -0.93
C THR A 243 1.75 -7.55 -1.26
N GLN A 244 0.85 -8.05 -0.40
CA GLN A 244 0.05 -9.26 -0.70
C GLN A 244 -0.74 -9.14 -2.01
N LEU A 245 -1.32 -7.97 -2.26
CA LEU A 245 -2.10 -7.70 -3.46
C LEU A 245 -1.23 -7.69 -4.71
N SER A 246 -0.04 -7.09 -4.63
CA SER A 246 0.90 -7.06 -5.76
C SER A 246 1.47 -8.42 -6.15
N THR A 247 1.62 -9.34 -5.18
CA THR A 247 2.11 -10.70 -5.43
C THR A 247 1.01 -11.67 -5.80
N VAL A 248 -0.26 -11.24 -5.79
CA VAL A 248 -1.44 -12.08 -6.08
C VAL A 248 -1.48 -13.33 -5.16
N THR A 249 -1.12 -13.14 -3.89
CA THR A 249 -1.03 -14.21 -2.87
C THR A 249 -2.17 -14.14 -1.84
N VAL A 250 -3.26 -13.44 -2.14
CA VAL A 250 -4.37 -13.26 -1.19
C VAL A 250 -5.22 -14.53 -1.15
N GLU A 251 -5.25 -15.18 0.01
CA GLU A 251 -6.06 -16.39 0.25
C GLU A 251 -7.51 -16.06 0.60
N SER A 252 -7.74 -15.00 1.37
CA SER A 252 -9.08 -14.60 1.81
C SER A 252 -9.29 -13.08 1.78
N PHE A 253 -10.21 -12.63 0.94
CA PHE A 253 -10.49 -11.19 0.76
C PHE A 253 -11.30 -10.58 1.91
N GLY A 254 -12.18 -11.36 2.55
CA GLY A 254 -13.06 -10.88 3.62
C GLY A 254 -12.31 -10.33 4.85
N PRO A 255 -11.42 -11.13 5.47
CA PRO A 255 -10.61 -10.67 6.60
C PRO A 255 -9.71 -9.48 6.23
N LEU A 256 -9.11 -9.49 5.04
CA LEU A 256 -8.23 -8.41 4.57
C LEU A 256 -8.97 -7.07 4.48
N LEU A 257 -10.18 -7.07 3.91
CA LEU A 257 -11.07 -5.91 3.88
C LEU A 257 -11.45 -5.44 5.27
N LEU A 258 -11.80 -6.36 6.16
CA LEU A 258 -12.16 -6.04 7.54
C LEU A 258 -11.00 -5.35 8.27
N PHE A 259 -9.79 -5.88 8.17
CA PHE A 259 -8.60 -5.27 8.77
C PHE A 259 -8.30 -3.90 8.18
N SER A 260 -8.47 -3.71 6.87
CA SER A 260 -8.34 -2.40 6.23
C SER A 260 -9.32 -1.36 6.80
N VAL A 261 -10.58 -1.74 6.98
CA VAL A 261 -11.63 -0.87 7.54
C VAL A 261 -11.35 -0.57 9.01
N LEU A 262 -10.96 -1.57 9.79
CA LEU A 262 -10.60 -1.39 11.20
C LEU A 262 -9.38 -0.47 11.34
N PHE A 263 -8.36 -0.66 10.51
CA PHE A 263 -7.17 0.19 10.49
C PHE A 263 -7.54 1.64 10.15
N PHE A 264 -8.34 1.86 9.11
CA PHE A 264 -8.85 3.18 8.75
C PHE A 264 -9.59 3.84 9.91
N ALA A 265 -10.50 3.13 10.57
CA ALA A 265 -11.28 3.65 11.70
C ALA A 265 -10.38 4.02 12.89
N LEU A 266 -9.45 3.13 13.27
CA LEU A 266 -8.52 3.34 14.38
C LEU A 266 -7.61 4.54 14.14
N VAL A 267 -6.96 4.61 12.97
CA VAL A 267 -6.05 5.69 12.61
C VAL A 267 -6.77 7.02 12.50
N THR A 268 -7.98 7.03 11.93
CA THR A 268 -8.81 8.24 11.85
C THR A 268 -9.22 8.72 13.24
N PHE A 269 -9.63 7.82 14.13
CA PHE A 269 -9.99 8.16 15.51
C PHE A 269 -8.80 8.75 16.28
N ILE A 270 -7.64 8.08 16.22
CA ILE A 270 -6.39 8.56 16.83
C ILE A 270 -6.02 9.94 16.28
N GLY A 271 -6.13 10.13 14.97
CA GLY A 271 -5.80 11.40 14.33
C GLY A 271 -6.74 12.54 14.71
N VAL A 272 -8.04 12.29 14.82
CA VAL A 272 -8.99 13.28 15.34
C VAL A 272 -8.64 13.64 16.79
N ALA A 273 -8.35 12.66 17.64
CA ALA A 273 -8.00 12.90 19.04
C ALA A 273 -6.74 13.76 19.18
N LEU A 274 -5.66 13.39 18.49
CA LEU A 274 -4.39 14.12 18.52
C LEU A 274 -4.51 15.52 17.90
N PHE A 275 -5.25 15.66 16.79
CA PHE A 275 -5.43 16.95 16.13
C PHE A 275 -6.29 17.92 16.96
N CYS A 276 -7.28 17.40 17.69
CA CYS A 276 -8.09 18.21 18.60
C CYS A 276 -7.28 18.75 19.79
N GLN A 277 -6.36 17.94 20.34
CA GLN A 277 -5.47 18.32 21.44
C GLN A 277 -4.37 19.30 21.02
N LYS A 278 -4.03 19.35 19.73
CA LYS A 278 -2.93 20.17 19.22
C LYS A 278 -3.22 21.67 19.34
N ASP A 279 -2.29 22.42 19.92
CA ASP A 279 -2.32 23.88 19.92
C ASP A 279 -1.94 24.43 18.54
N ILE A 280 -2.89 25.12 17.92
CA ILE A 280 -2.72 25.77 16.61
C ILE A 280 -2.50 27.26 16.90
N LYS A 281 -1.25 27.72 16.80
CA LYS A 281 -0.86 29.14 16.97
C LYS A 281 -0.96 29.92 15.66
#